data_AF-A0A2A4G7K1-F1
#
_entry.id   AF-A0A2A4G7K1-F1
#
_cell.length_a   1.000
_cell.length_b   1.000
_cell.length_c   1.000
_cell.angle_alpha   90.00
_cell.angle_beta   90.00
_cell.angle_gamma   90.00
#
_symmetry.space_group_name_H-M   'P 1'
#
loop_
_entity.id
_entity.type
_entity.pdbx_description
1 polymer ?
#
loop_
_entity_poly.entity_id
_entity_poly.type
_entity_poly.pdbx_seq_one_letter_code
_entity_poly.pdbx_strand_id
1 'polypeptide(L)'
;MTAVPLPTDNLYKFIALSGVTIFIFGFYTINNESKSVNTLAEEITNYSIKDSIWLVNFDFELELAKMHLTDSTLKIHRKKKLMKTIDSLSKELQDFNRRSAKYKSDKFQAERLKDRIEMGWKVVYGGILLMSFGFVTWYQKHQKYLDYERKLIGLKAEQKLRKVDNKEKSKN
;
A
#
# COMPACT_ATOMS: atom_id res chain seq x y z
N MET A 1 -9.47 39.52 36.85
CA MET A 1 -10.36 38.70 35.99
C MET A 1 -9.51 37.63 35.36
N THR A 2 -9.57 36.40 35.86
CA THR A 2 -8.86 35.25 35.27
C THR A 2 -9.62 34.85 34.01
N ALA A 3 -9.07 35.17 32.84
CA ALA A 3 -9.64 34.71 31.58
C ALA A 3 -9.70 33.17 31.62
N VAL A 4 -10.91 32.63 31.51
CA VAL A 4 -11.11 31.19 31.37
C VAL A 4 -10.40 30.78 30.08
N PRO A 5 -9.39 29.89 30.13
CA PRO A 5 -8.68 29.49 28.93
C PRO A 5 -9.69 28.88 27.97
N LEU A 6 -9.86 29.51 26.81
CA LEU A 6 -10.73 29.01 25.75
C LEU A 6 -10.26 27.58 25.38
N PRO A 7 -11.17 26.68 24.97
CA PRO A 7 -10.88 25.26 24.70
C PRO A 7 -9.95 25.02 23.49
N THR A 8 -9.27 26.04 22.99
CA THR A 8 -8.33 25.99 21.86
C THR A 8 -7.12 25.09 22.09
N ASP A 9 -6.75 24.77 23.34
CA ASP A 9 -5.68 23.79 23.63
C ASP A 9 -6.05 22.37 23.15
N ASN A 10 -7.34 22.04 23.14
CA ASN A 10 -7.80 20.73 22.66
C ASN A 10 -7.80 20.64 21.13
N LEU A 11 -7.87 21.77 20.42
CA LEU A 11 -7.94 21.77 18.95
C LEU A 11 -6.64 21.28 18.32
N TYR A 12 -5.48 21.81 18.73
CA TYR A 12 -4.19 21.42 18.14
C TYR A 12 -3.83 19.96 18.45
N LYS A 13 -4.15 19.50 19.67
CA LYS A 13 -4.02 18.10 20.07
C LYS A 13 -4.93 17.20 19.23
N PHE A 14 -6.17 17.62 18.99
CA PHE A 14 -7.10 16.90 18.13
C PHE A 14 -6.59 16.81 16.69
N ILE A 15 -6.06 17.90 16.12
CA ILE A 15 -5.46 17.90 14.78
C ILE A 15 -4.28 16.92 14.74
N ALA A 16 -3.38 16.96 15.72
CA ALA A 16 -2.24 16.05 15.78
C ALA A 16 -2.69 14.58 15.84
N LEU A 17 -3.64 14.26 16.72
CA LEU A 17 -4.20 12.91 16.88
C LEU A 17 -4.95 12.44 15.63
N SER A 18 -5.66 13.35 14.94
CA SER A 18 -6.32 13.03 13.67
C SER A 18 -5.28 12.68 12.59
N GLY A 19 -4.16 13.41 12.52
CA GLY A 19 -3.05 13.09 11.62
C GLY A 19 -2.41 11.73 11.92
N VAL A 20 -2.18 11.40 13.20
CA VAL A 20 -1.71 10.08 13.63
C VAL A 20 -2.69 8.98 13.21
N THR A 21 -3.98 9.21 13.40
CA THR A 21 -5.04 8.27 13.02
C THR A 21 -5.02 8.01 11.51
N ILE A 22 -5.02 9.07 10.70
CA ILE A 22 -4.93 8.96 9.24
C ILE A 22 -3.66 8.23 8.82
N PHE A 23 -2.53 8.51 9.45
CA PHE A 23 -1.26 7.83 9.18
C PHE A 23 -1.35 6.32 9.43
N ILE A 24 -1.86 5.90 10.59
CA ILE A 24 -1.97 4.47 10.95
C ILE A 24 -2.91 3.74 9.98
N PHE A 25 -4.11 4.28 9.76
CA PHE A 25 -5.09 3.66 8.86
C PHE A 25 -4.62 3.66 7.41
N GLY A 26 -4.04 4.76 6.93
CA GLY A 26 -3.49 4.85 5.59
C GLY A 26 -2.37 3.84 5.36
N PHE A 27 -1.44 3.72 6.30
CA PHE A 27 -0.35 2.75 6.23
C PHE A 27 -0.86 1.29 6.27
N TYR A 28 -1.86 1.01 7.13
CA TYR A 28 -2.51 -0.30 7.17
C TYR A 28 -3.15 -0.67 5.82
N THR A 29 -3.91 0.26 5.22
CA THR A 29 -4.54 0.04 3.90
C THR A 29 -3.49 -0.21 2.82
N ILE A 30 -2.42 0.59 2.74
CA ILE A 30 -1.34 0.39 1.76
C ILE A 30 -0.72 -0.99 1.89
N ASN A 31 -0.42 -1.43 3.12
CA ASN A 31 0.19 -2.74 3.36
C ASN A 31 -0.73 -3.89 2.95
N ASN A 32 -2.04 -3.75 3.17
CA ASN A 32 -3.00 -4.77 2.77
C ASN A 32 -3.12 -4.85 1.24
N GLU A 33 -3.27 -3.71 0.57
CA GLU A 33 -3.40 -3.65 -0.89
C GLU A 33 -2.10 -4.09 -1.60
N SER A 34 -0.93 -3.79 -1.01
CA SER A 34 0.36 -4.21 -1.57
C SER A 34 0.51 -5.73 -1.62
N LYS A 35 -0.05 -6.46 -0.63
CA LYS A 35 -0.06 -7.93 -0.65
C LYS A 35 -0.92 -8.44 -1.81
N SER A 36 -2.10 -7.87 -2.01
CA SER A 36 -3.01 -8.22 -3.11
C SER A 36 -2.40 -7.94 -4.49
N VAL A 37 -1.66 -6.84 -4.64
CA VAL A 37 -0.92 -6.55 -5.88
C VAL A 37 0.16 -7.59 -6.15
N ASN A 38 0.92 -7.98 -5.13
CA ASN A 38 1.98 -8.98 -5.29
C ASN A 38 1.41 -10.35 -5.69
N THR A 39 0.33 -10.80 -5.05
CA THR A 39 -0.33 -12.06 -5.42
C THR A 39 -0.86 -12.02 -6.85
N LEU A 40 -1.49 -10.91 -7.25
CA LEU A 40 -1.96 -10.75 -8.63
C LEU A 40 -0.80 -10.68 -9.64
N ALA A 41 0.31 -10.03 -9.29
CA ALA A 41 1.48 -9.95 -10.15
C ALA A 41 2.11 -11.33 -10.38
N GLU A 42 2.16 -12.18 -9.35
CA GLU A 42 2.58 -13.58 -9.48
C GLU A 42 1.64 -14.38 -10.38
N GLU A 43 0.32 -14.25 -10.19
CA GLU A 43 -0.67 -14.91 -11.06
C GLU A 43 -0.55 -14.48 -12.52
N ILE A 44 -0.46 -13.18 -12.77
CA ILE A 44 -0.27 -12.58 -14.11
C ILE A 44 1.01 -13.14 -14.76
N THR A 45 2.11 -13.24 -14.01
CA THR A 45 3.38 -13.77 -14.51
C THR A 45 3.25 -15.25 -14.87
N ASN A 46 2.61 -16.05 -14.00
CA ASN A 46 2.36 -17.46 -14.24
C ASN A 46 1.48 -17.68 -15.48
N TYR A 47 0.43 -16.87 -15.67
CA TYR A 47 -0.39 -16.91 -16.88
C TYR A 47 0.40 -16.56 -18.13
N SER A 48 1.22 -15.50 -18.08
CA SER A 48 2.05 -15.08 -19.21
C SER A 48 3.03 -16.17 -19.64
N ILE A 49 3.67 -16.86 -18.68
CA ILE A 49 4.57 -17.97 -18.95
C ILE A 49 3.80 -19.14 -19.57
N LYS A 50 2.67 -19.53 -18.96
CA LYS A 50 1.86 -20.66 -19.44
C LYS A 50 1.32 -20.42 -20.86
N ASP A 51 0.88 -19.21 -21.16
CA ASP A 51 0.38 -18.85 -22.48
C ASP A 51 1.51 -18.85 -23.51
N SER A 52 2.73 -18.40 -23.16
CA SER A 52 3.89 -18.48 -24.05
C SER A 52 4.30 -19.92 -24.39
N ILE A 53 4.29 -20.83 -23.40
CA ILE A 53 4.57 -22.25 -23.61
C ILE A 53 3.48 -22.89 -24.48
N TRP A 54 2.21 -22.57 -24.22
CA TRP A 54 1.10 -23.10 -25.00
C TRP A 54 1.18 -22.67 -26.47
N LEU A 55 1.49 -21.41 -26.76
CA LEU A 55 1.63 -20.92 -28.14
C LEU A 55 2.71 -21.68 -28.92
N VAL A 56 3.89 -21.90 -28.31
CA VAL A 56 4.98 -22.66 -28.93
C VAL A 56 4.55 -24.10 -29.22
N ASN A 57 3.91 -24.76 -28.25
CA ASN A 57 3.42 -26.14 -28.45
C ASN A 57 2.32 -26.22 -29.50
N PHE A 58 1.42 -25.24 -29.52
CA PHE A 58 0.31 -25.17 -30.46
C PHE A 58 0.81 -24.99 -31.90
N ASP A 59 1.77 -24.10 -32.13
CA ASP A 59 2.37 -23.89 -33.45
C ASP A 59 3.03 -25.18 -33.96
N PHE A 60 3.73 -25.90 -33.10
CA PHE A 60 4.34 -27.19 -33.42
C PHE A 60 3.30 -28.27 -33.79
N GLU A 61 2.25 -28.44 -33.00
CA GLU A 61 1.16 -29.40 -33.30
C GLU A 61 0.42 -29.05 -34.59
N LEU A 62 0.22 -27.75 -34.84
CA LEU A 62 -0.39 -27.26 -36.07
C LEU A 62 0.49 -27.56 -37.29
N GLU A 63 1.80 -27.38 -37.18
CA GLU A 63 2.76 -27.69 -38.24
C GLU A 63 2.79 -29.21 -38.53
N LEU A 64 2.83 -30.04 -37.49
CA LEU A 64 2.72 -31.50 -37.63
C LEU A 64 1.41 -31.90 -38.33
N ALA A 65 0.28 -31.29 -37.95
CA ALA A 65 -1.00 -31.57 -38.59
C ALA A 65 -1.01 -31.20 -40.08
N LYS A 66 -0.39 -30.06 -40.45
CA LYS A 66 -0.24 -29.64 -41.85
C LYS A 66 0.63 -30.60 -42.66
N MET A 67 1.73 -31.09 -42.09
CA MET A 67 2.57 -32.10 -42.76
C MET A 67 1.77 -33.38 -43.07
N HIS A 68 0.95 -33.84 -42.13
CA HIS A 68 0.10 -35.02 -42.36
C HIS A 68 -0.98 -34.81 -43.43
N LEU A 69 -1.52 -33.59 -43.55
CA LEU A 69 -2.55 -33.26 -44.55
C LEU A 69 -2.02 -33.21 -45.98
N THR A 70 -0.74 -32.88 -46.14
CA THR A 70 -0.10 -32.73 -47.47
C THR A 70 0.17 -34.10 -48.11
N ASP A 71 0.18 -35.17 -47.31
CA ASP A 71 0.33 -36.55 -47.76
C ASP A 71 -1.01 -37.10 -48.31
N SER A 72 -1.25 -36.89 -49.62
CA SER A 72 -2.53 -37.01 -50.31
C SER A 72 -3.14 -38.43 -50.41
N THR A 73 -2.55 -39.44 -49.75
CA THR A 73 -3.02 -40.85 -49.77
C THR A 73 -3.78 -41.25 -48.50
N LEU A 74 -4.36 -40.27 -47.80
CA LEU A 74 -5.00 -40.43 -46.49
C LEU A 74 -6.23 -41.37 -46.49
N LYS A 75 -6.00 -42.63 -46.08
CA LYS A 75 -7.04 -43.63 -45.77
C LYS A 75 -8.06 -43.10 -44.74
N ILE A 76 -9.32 -43.54 -44.87
CA ILE A 76 -10.49 -43.18 -44.03
C ILE A 76 -10.18 -43.19 -42.50
N HIS A 77 -9.36 -44.13 -42.03
CA HIS A 77 -9.01 -44.25 -40.61
C HIS A 77 -8.24 -43.02 -40.07
N ARG A 78 -7.36 -42.42 -40.88
CA ARG A 78 -6.60 -41.23 -40.49
C ARG A 78 -7.47 -39.97 -40.44
N LYS A 79 -8.54 -39.89 -41.24
CA LYS A 79 -9.53 -38.78 -41.20
C LYS A 79 -10.23 -38.70 -39.84
N LYS A 80 -10.60 -39.84 -39.24
CA LYS A 80 -11.22 -39.88 -37.91
C LYS A 80 -10.25 -39.41 -36.82
N LYS A 81 -8.97 -39.78 -36.91
CA LYS A 81 -7.92 -39.30 -35.99
C LYS A 81 -7.74 -37.79 -36.13
N LEU A 82 -7.68 -37.27 -37.36
CA LEU A 82 -7.57 -35.85 -37.63
C LEU A 82 -8.74 -35.05 -37.04
N MET A 83 -9.98 -35.51 -37.22
CA MET A 83 -11.14 -34.82 -36.62
C MET A 83 -11.06 -34.76 -35.10
N LYS A 84 -10.60 -35.83 -34.42
CA LYS A 84 -10.38 -35.79 -32.97
C LYS A 84 -9.32 -34.77 -32.57
N THR A 85 -8.25 -34.63 -33.35
CA THR A 85 -7.19 -33.62 -33.11
C THR A 85 -7.73 -32.20 -33.33
N ILE A 86 -8.56 -31.99 -34.35
CA ILE A 86 -9.21 -30.70 -34.59
C ILE A 86 -10.15 -30.34 -33.41
N ASP A 87 -10.94 -31.30 -32.94
CA ASP A 87 -11.84 -31.11 -31.79
C ASP A 87 -11.06 -30.79 -30.50
N SER A 88 -9.92 -31.44 -30.26
CA SER A 88 -9.07 -31.13 -29.10
C SER A 88 -8.43 -29.74 -29.21
N LEU A 89 -7.90 -29.38 -30.38
CA LEU A 89 -7.33 -28.05 -30.62
C LEU A 89 -8.38 -26.94 -30.46
N SER A 90 -9.62 -27.18 -30.90
CA SER A 90 -10.73 -26.24 -30.73
C SER A 90 -11.04 -25.99 -29.25
N LYS A 91 -11.09 -27.05 -28.43
CA LYS A 91 -11.28 -26.93 -26.97
C LYS A 91 -10.12 -26.20 -26.30
N GLU A 92 -8.88 -26.51 -26.67
CA GLU A 92 -7.70 -25.83 -26.15
C GLU A 92 -7.69 -24.34 -26.50
N LEU A 93 -8.10 -23.98 -27.72
CA LEU A 93 -8.24 -22.59 -28.16
C LEU A 93 -9.33 -21.87 -27.36
N GLN A 94 -10.46 -22.53 -27.08
CA GLN A 94 -11.50 -21.97 -26.23
C GLN A 94 -11.00 -21.71 -24.80
N ASP A 95 -10.27 -22.66 -24.23
CA ASP A 95 -9.69 -22.52 -22.89
C ASP A 95 -8.58 -21.46 -22.86
N PHE A 96 -7.78 -21.33 -23.92
CA PHE A 96 -6.82 -20.26 -24.08
C PHE A 96 -7.52 -18.89 -24.11
N ASN A 97 -8.58 -18.74 -24.89
CA ASN A 97 -9.35 -17.51 -24.94
C ASN A 97 -9.95 -17.13 -23.56
N ARG A 98 -10.43 -18.13 -22.80
CA ARG A 98 -10.89 -17.93 -21.42
C ARG A 98 -9.77 -17.46 -20.49
N ARG A 99 -8.59 -18.09 -20.55
CA ARG A 99 -7.42 -17.68 -19.76
C ARG A 99 -6.95 -16.28 -20.13
N SER A 100 -6.86 -15.97 -21.42
CA SER A 100 -6.46 -14.65 -21.91
C SER A 100 -7.43 -13.55 -21.46
N ALA A 101 -8.75 -13.84 -21.47
CA ALA A 101 -9.75 -12.92 -20.92
C ALA A 101 -9.57 -12.69 -19.41
N LYS A 102 -9.34 -13.76 -18.64
CA LYS A 102 -9.03 -13.67 -17.21
C LYS A 102 -7.75 -12.85 -16.95
N TYR A 103 -6.67 -13.12 -17.69
CA TYR A 103 -5.41 -12.38 -17.60
C TYR A 103 -5.60 -10.87 -17.82
N LYS A 104 -6.38 -10.47 -18.83
CA LYS A 104 -6.69 -9.05 -19.08
C LYS A 104 -7.45 -8.43 -17.92
N SER A 105 -8.43 -9.15 -17.36
CA SER A 105 -9.17 -8.71 -16.17
C SER A 105 -8.25 -8.54 -14.95
N ASP A 106 -7.40 -9.52 -14.67
CA ASP A 106 -6.50 -9.50 -13.51
C ASP A 106 -5.43 -8.40 -13.66
N LYS A 107 -4.92 -8.18 -14.88
CA LYS A 107 -4.01 -7.06 -15.19
C LYS A 107 -4.68 -5.71 -14.92
N PHE A 108 -5.92 -5.53 -15.37
CA PHE A 108 -6.68 -4.31 -15.09
C PHE A 108 -6.95 -4.12 -13.60
N GLN A 109 -7.24 -5.18 -12.85
CA GLN A 109 -7.40 -5.11 -11.40
C GLN A 109 -6.09 -4.73 -10.69
N ALA A 110 -4.96 -5.31 -11.09
CA ALA A 110 -3.65 -4.97 -10.55
C ALA A 110 -3.29 -3.49 -10.79
N GLU A 111 -3.63 -2.95 -11.96
CA GLU A 111 -3.44 -1.53 -12.27
C GLU A 111 -4.29 -0.63 -11.37
N ARG A 112 -5.58 -0.94 -11.19
CA ARG A 112 -6.46 -0.21 -10.26
C ARG A 112 -5.97 -0.27 -8.81
N LEU A 113 -5.39 -1.39 -8.38
CA LEU A 113 -4.83 -1.52 -7.03
C LEU A 113 -3.57 -0.68 -6.87
N LYS A 114 -2.72 -0.58 -7.90
CA LYS A 114 -1.56 0.34 -7.89
C LYS A 114 -2.01 1.78 -7.73
N ASP A 115 -3.05 2.21 -8.44
CA ASP A 115 -3.62 3.57 -8.30
C ASP A 115 -4.12 3.82 -6.86
N ARG A 116 -4.77 2.82 -6.24
CA ARG A 116 -5.22 2.91 -4.84
C ARG A 116 -4.05 3.00 -3.87
N ILE A 117 -2.97 2.25 -4.08
CA ILE A 117 -1.76 2.33 -3.27
C ILE A 117 -1.13 3.71 -3.40
N GLU A 118 -1.02 4.26 -4.61
CA GLU A 118 -0.51 5.61 -4.84
C GLU A 118 -1.37 6.67 -4.13
N MET A 119 -2.69 6.56 -4.24
CA MET A 119 -3.61 7.42 -3.51
C MET A 119 -3.47 7.25 -1.98
N GLY A 120 -3.28 6.02 -1.51
CA GLY A 120 -2.99 5.72 -0.11
C GLY A 120 -1.76 6.45 0.40
N TRP A 121 -0.66 6.45 -0.38
CA TRP A 121 0.55 7.19 -0.02
C TRP A 121 0.30 8.69 0.09
N LYS A 122 -0.49 9.28 -0.81
CA LYS A 122 -0.90 10.70 -0.73
C LYS A 122 -1.66 10.98 0.58
N VAL A 123 -2.56 10.08 0.99
CA VAL A 123 -3.29 10.18 2.27
C VAL A 123 -2.33 10.09 3.47
N VAL A 124 -1.38 9.17 3.45
CA VAL A 124 -0.36 9.01 4.50
C VAL A 124 0.47 10.29 4.65
N TYR A 125 0.95 10.88 3.54
CA TYR A 125 1.68 12.15 3.58
C TYR A 125 0.80 13.29 4.12
N GLY A 126 -0.47 13.34 3.75
CA GLY A 126 -1.43 14.28 4.35
C GLY A 126 -1.56 14.10 5.87
N GLY A 127 -1.62 12.86 6.35
CA GLY A 127 -1.64 12.52 7.78
C GLY A 127 -0.38 12.98 8.52
N ILE A 128 0.81 12.76 7.94
CA ILE A 128 2.09 13.23 8.49
C ILE A 128 2.11 14.76 8.59
N LEU A 129 1.69 15.46 7.54
CA LEU A 129 1.64 16.92 7.53
C LEU A 129 0.69 17.47 8.61
N LEU A 130 -0.51 16.90 8.73
CA LEU A 130 -1.47 17.28 9.78
C LEU A 130 -0.92 17.01 11.19
N MET A 131 -0.28 15.85 11.38
CA MET A 131 0.37 15.49 12.64
C MET A 131 1.44 16.51 13.02
N SER A 132 2.38 16.79 12.11
CA SER A 132 3.45 17.77 12.33
C SER A 132 2.89 19.17 12.58
N PHE A 133 1.90 19.60 11.81
CA PHE A 133 1.25 20.90 12.00
C PHE A 133 0.59 21.01 13.37
N GLY A 134 -0.16 19.98 13.79
CA GLY A 134 -0.79 19.94 15.11
C GLY A 134 0.23 20.03 16.25
N PHE A 135 1.33 19.28 16.19
CA PHE A 135 2.37 19.34 17.21
C PHE A 135 3.12 20.67 17.23
N VAL A 136 3.49 21.22 16.07
CA VAL A 136 4.20 22.51 15.98
C VAL A 136 3.34 23.65 16.54
N THR A 137 2.07 23.72 16.15
CA THR A 137 1.14 24.75 16.64
C THR A 137 0.85 24.61 18.12
N TRP A 138 0.67 23.38 18.61
CA TRP A 138 0.52 23.10 20.04
C TRP A 138 1.75 23.56 20.83
N TYR A 139 2.96 23.20 20.36
CA TYR A 139 4.20 23.56 21.04
C TYR A 139 4.40 25.07 21.12
N GLN A 140 4.23 25.77 20.00
CA GLN A 140 4.42 27.21 19.93
C GLN A 140 3.44 27.99 20.81
N LYS A 141 2.18 27.54 20.88
CA LYS A 141 1.12 28.25 21.60
C LYS A 141 1.05 27.93 23.09
N HIS A 142 1.24 26.65 23.46
CA HIS A 142 0.99 26.20 24.83
C HIS A 142 2.27 25.75 25.52
N GLN A 143 2.98 24.79 24.94
CA GLN A 143 4.13 24.17 25.62
C GLN A 143 5.24 25.17 25.91
N LYS A 144 5.56 26.05 24.95
CA LYS A 144 6.59 27.08 25.12
C LYS A 144 6.33 27.97 26.34
N TYR A 145 5.08 28.38 26.58
CA TYR A 145 4.73 29.20 27.73
C TYR A 145 4.88 28.43 29.05
N LEU A 146 4.38 27.19 29.10
CA LEU A 146 4.49 26.31 30.27
C LEU A 146 5.96 26.01 30.63
N ASP A 147 6.81 25.82 29.63
CA ASP A 147 8.24 25.59 29.82
C ASP A 147 8.92 26.83 30.44
N TYR A 148 8.58 28.04 30.00
CA TYR A 148 9.07 29.28 30.62
C TYR A 148 8.61 29.44 32.07
N GLU A 149 7.33 29.17 32.35
CA GLU A 149 6.77 29.27 33.70
C GLU A 149 7.48 28.31 34.67
N ARG A 150 7.66 27.04 34.26
CA ARG A 150 8.40 26.04 35.04
C ARG A 150 9.85 26.47 35.30
N LYS A 151 10.52 27.03 34.29
CA LYS A 151 11.90 27.55 34.45
C LYS A 151 11.96 28.69 35.47
N LEU A 152 11.00 29.61 35.44
CA LEU A 152 10.92 30.71 36.41
C LEU A 152 10.66 30.22 37.84
N ILE A 153 9.80 29.21 38.01
CA ILE A 153 9.53 28.60 39.31
C ILE A 153 10.80 27.93 39.86
N GLY A 154 11.53 27.19 39.02
CA GLY A 154 12.81 26.56 39.38
C GLY A 154 13.84 27.58 39.86
N LEU A 155 14.04 28.67 39.11
CA LEU A 155 14.97 29.75 39.50
C LEU A 155 14.60 30.41 40.84
N LYS A 156 13.31 30.63 41.09
CA LYS A 156 12.84 31.18 42.38
C LYS A 156 13.08 30.20 43.53
N ALA A 157 12.89 28.90 43.31
CA ALA A 157 13.16 27.87 44.30
C ALA A 157 14.65 27.82 44.65
N GLU A 158 15.53 27.82 43.66
CA GLU A 158 16.98 27.87 43.86
C GLU A 158 17.43 29.12 44.62
N GLN A 159 16.88 30.29 44.28
CA GLN A 159 17.17 31.53 45.01
C GLN A 159 16.73 31.46 46.48
N LYS A 160 15.60 30.81 46.77
CA LYS A 160 15.13 30.61 48.15
C LYS A 160 16.08 29.70 48.93
N LEU A 161 16.51 28.57 48.35
CA LEU A 161 17.46 27.65 48.97
C LEU A 161 18.78 28.34 49.30
N ARG A 162 19.36 29.10 48.35
CA ARG A 162 20.59 29.87 48.60
C ARG A 162 20.47 30.89 49.74
N LYS A 163 19.29 31.51 49.90
CA LYS A 163 19.04 32.44 51.02
C LYS A 163 18.99 31.72 52.37
N VAL A 164 18.45 30.51 52.42
CA VAL A 164 18.43 29.68 53.63
C VAL A 164 19.85 29.28 54.02
N ASP A 165 20.63 28.74 53.08
CA ASP A 165 22.01 28.30 53.33
C ASP A 165 22.90 29.46 53.82
N ASN A 166 22.79 30.64 53.21
CA ASN A 166 23.58 31.81 53.63
C ASN A 166 23.20 32.27 55.05
N LYS A 167 21.92 32.16 55.42
CA LYS A 167 21.45 32.51 56.76
C LYS A 167 21.95 31.52 57.81
N GLU A 168 22.06 30.24 57.47
CA GLU A 168 22.66 29.22 58.33
C GLU A 168 24.16 29.47 58.52
N LYS A 169 24.88 29.77 57.43
CA LYS A 169 26.31 30.12 57.51
C LYS A 169 26.60 31.37 58.33
N SER A 170 25.70 32.37 58.35
CA SER A 170 25.88 33.57 59.16
C SER A 170 25.65 33.39 60.66
N LYS A 171 25.10 32.24 61.09
CA LYS A 171 24.81 31.96 62.50
C LYS A 171 25.91 31.15 63.20
N ASN A 172 26.79 30.51 62.43
CA ASN A 172 27.95 29.77 62.93
C ASN A 172 29.19 30.66 62.88
#